data_AF-A0A3A9GV60-F1
#
_entry.id   AF-A0A3A9GV60-F1
#
_cell.length_a   1.000
_cell.length_b   1.000
_cell.length_c   1.000
_cell.angle_alpha   90.00
_cell.angle_beta   90.00
_cell.angle_gamma   90.00
#
_symmetry.space_group_name_H-M   'P 1'
#
loop_
_entity.id
_entity.type
_entity.pdbx_description
1 polymer ?
#
loop_
_entity_poly.entity_id
_entity_poly.type
_entity_poly.pdbx_seq_one_letter_code
_entity_poly.pdbx_strand_id
1 'polypeptide(L)'
;MAEEQLQRVETIFLNQIKDGHFCEISVLTDRLYVEGMENCFAGEKNITLAPDGKYYTCPAFYYHRKRVQEPEFVMTRLERSPVCKVCDAYQCERCVYLNKERTLEYNVPSELQCLKSHRERKRTMHLQEELEKNFPSVNFMRIAEVNYDDPCQKVMWMWG
;
A
#
# COMPACT_ATOMS: atom_id res chain seq x y z
N MET A 1 13.10 -4.61 -14.68
CA MET A 1 12.06 -5.67 -14.77
C MET A 1 10.71 -5.22 -14.23
N ALA A 2 10.50 -4.98 -12.92
CA ALA A 2 9.18 -4.60 -12.41
C ALA A 2 8.65 -3.24 -12.93
N GLU A 3 9.49 -2.20 -12.93
CA GLU A 3 9.13 -0.87 -13.44
C GLU A 3 8.83 -0.86 -14.94
N GLU A 4 9.56 -1.69 -15.69
CA GLU A 4 9.34 -1.89 -17.12
C GLU A 4 8.00 -2.59 -17.38
N GLN A 5 7.62 -3.57 -16.56
CA GLN A 5 6.29 -4.18 -16.68
C GLN A 5 5.18 -3.17 -16.32
N LEU A 6 5.35 -2.37 -15.27
CA LEU A 6 4.40 -1.31 -14.94
C LEU A 6 4.23 -0.30 -16.08
N GLN A 7 5.32 0.09 -16.75
CA GLN A 7 5.27 0.95 -17.94
C GLN A 7 4.53 0.28 -19.11
N ARG A 8 4.73 -1.02 -19.34
CA ARG A 8 4.00 -1.75 -20.39
C ARG A 8 2.49 -1.78 -20.11
N VAL A 9 2.10 -2.05 -18.86
CA VAL A 9 0.70 -2.07 -18.45
C VAL A 9 0.09 -0.67 -18.57
N GLU A 10 0.82 0.38 -18.17
CA GLU A 10 0.41 1.78 -18.36
C GLU A 10 0.15 2.11 -19.84
N THR A 11 1.06 1.72 -20.74
CA THR A 11 0.86 1.92 -22.19
C THR A 11 -0.39 1.21 -22.70
N ILE A 12 -0.63 -0.04 -22.28
CA ILE A 12 -1.83 -0.78 -22.66
C ILE A 12 -3.08 -0.08 -22.13
N PHE A 13 -3.07 0.34 -20.87
CA PHE A 13 -4.16 1.05 -20.22
C PHE A 13 -4.52 2.35 -20.96
N LEU A 14 -3.53 3.18 -21.27
CA LEU A 14 -3.73 4.43 -22.01
C LEU A 14 -4.32 4.19 -23.40
N ASN A 15 -3.92 3.12 -24.09
CA ASN A 15 -4.51 2.75 -25.38
C ASN A 15 -5.97 2.31 -25.23
N GLN A 16 -6.29 1.47 -24.23
CA GLN A 16 -7.67 1.06 -23.96
C GLN A 16 -8.58 2.26 -23.69
N ILE A 17 -8.14 3.20 -22.85
CA ILE A 17 -8.91 4.41 -22.53
C ILE A 17 -9.14 5.28 -23.77
N LYS A 18 -8.14 5.42 -24.65
CA LYS A 18 -8.28 6.15 -25.93
C LYS A 18 -9.30 5.51 -26.86
N ASP A 19 -9.42 4.20 -26.84
CA ASP A 19 -10.41 3.43 -27.59
C ASP A 19 -11.82 3.45 -26.93
N GLY A 20 -11.97 4.18 -25.82
CA GLY A 20 -13.23 4.29 -25.06
C GLY A 20 -13.49 3.13 -24.10
N HIS A 21 -12.50 2.27 -23.88
CA HIS A 21 -12.57 1.17 -22.94
C HIS A 21 -12.02 1.58 -21.57
N PHE A 22 -12.91 1.65 -20.58
CA PHE A 22 -12.54 1.90 -19.20
C PHE A 22 -12.30 0.57 -18.47
N CYS A 23 -11.15 0.47 -17.82
CA CYS A 23 -10.83 -0.58 -16.88
C CYS A 23 -10.14 0.00 -15.64
N GLU A 24 -10.05 -0.80 -14.59
CA GLU A 24 -9.32 -0.45 -13.37
C GLU A 24 -8.22 -1.49 -13.17
N ILE A 25 -7.02 -1.03 -12.83
CA ILE A 25 -5.85 -1.87 -12.60
C ILE A 25 -5.27 -1.43 -11.27
N SER A 26 -5.55 -2.16 -10.19
CA SER A 26 -5.32 -1.66 -8.83
C SER A 26 -3.91 -1.14 -8.56
N VAL A 27 -2.90 -1.81 -9.11
CA VAL A 27 -1.48 -1.41 -9.00
C VAL A 27 -1.11 -0.13 -9.77
N LEU A 28 -2.02 0.42 -10.57
CA LEU A 28 -1.84 1.63 -11.38
C LEU A 28 -2.89 2.71 -11.11
N THR A 29 -4.13 2.35 -10.78
CA THR A 29 -5.25 3.30 -10.79
C THR A 29 -5.75 3.65 -9.40
N ASP A 30 -5.64 2.77 -8.41
CA ASP A 30 -6.25 2.99 -7.08
C ASP A 30 -5.76 4.29 -6.45
N ARG A 31 -4.46 4.58 -6.58
CA ARG A 31 -3.88 5.78 -6.00
C ARG A 31 -4.46 7.08 -6.58
N LEU A 32 -5.09 7.06 -7.76
CA LEU A 32 -5.79 8.23 -8.31
C LEU A 32 -7.05 8.58 -7.51
N TYR A 33 -7.67 7.59 -6.87
CA TYR A 33 -9.01 7.71 -6.27
C TYR A 33 -9.01 7.67 -4.74
N VAL A 34 -8.06 6.98 -4.12
CA VAL A 34 -8.05 6.83 -2.66
C VAL A 34 -7.43 8.04 -1.95
N GLU A 35 -8.09 8.51 -0.89
CA GLU A 35 -7.65 9.65 -0.06
C GLU A 35 -6.94 9.23 1.23
N GLY A 36 -6.89 7.92 1.50
CA GLY A 36 -6.26 7.36 2.68
C GLY A 36 -6.09 5.86 2.56
N MET A 37 -5.31 5.27 3.46
CA MET A 37 -5.08 3.82 3.46
C MET A 37 -6.31 3.08 3.99
N GLU A 38 -6.84 2.16 3.18
CA GLU A 38 -7.91 1.25 3.55
C GLU A 38 -7.40 -0.21 3.47
N ASN A 39 -6.78 -0.65 4.56
CA ASN A 39 -6.16 -1.98 4.65
C ASN A 39 -7.13 -3.04 5.17
N CYS A 40 -6.67 -4.28 5.33
CA CYS A 40 -7.49 -5.37 5.88
C CYS A 40 -7.87 -5.24 7.38
N PHE A 41 -7.39 -4.23 8.10
CA PHE A 41 -7.63 -4.00 9.54
C PHE A 41 -7.42 -5.21 10.48
N ALA A 42 -6.53 -6.13 10.10
CA ALA A 42 -6.20 -7.32 10.88
C ALA A 42 -5.64 -6.98 12.27
N GLY A 43 -6.28 -7.52 13.32
CA GLY A 43 -5.98 -7.22 14.72
C GLY A 43 -6.45 -5.86 15.19
N GLU A 44 -7.26 -5.13 14.41
CA GLU A 44 -7.86 -3.86 14.80
C GLU A 44 -9.39 -3.93 14.75
N LYS A 45 -9.95 -4.01 13.53
CA LYS A 45 -11.40 -4.16 13.29
C LYS A 45 -11.77 -5.60 12.91
N ASN A 46 -10.78 -6.38 12.46
CA ASN A 46 -10.94 -7.74 12.01
C ASN A 46 -10.06 -8.69 12.83
N ILE A 47 -10.64 -9.76 13.35
CA ILE A 47 -9.94 -10.86 14.03
C ILE A 47 -10.40 -12.20 13.44
N THR A 48 -9.58 -13.23 13.56
CA THR A 48 -9.90 -14.59 13.10
C THR A 48 -10.22 -15.49 14.27
N LEU A 49 -11.41 -16.09 14.27
CA LEU A 49 -11.73 -17.26 15.10
C LEU A 49 -11.34 -18.51 14.32
N ALA A 50 -10.32 -19.23 14.81
CA ALA A 50 -9.79 -20.40 14.12
C ALA A 50 -10.46 -21.72 14.58
N PRO A 51 -10.31 -22.84 13.84
CA PRO A 51 -10.89 -24.13 14.19
C PRO A 51 -10.48 -24.71 15.56
N ASP A 52 -9.37 -24.24 16.15
CA ASP A 52 -8.94 -24.63 17.50
C ASP A 52 -9.66 -23.84 18.61
N GLY A 53 -10.67 -23.03 18.24
CA GLY A 53 -11.46 -22.21 19.14
C GLY A 53 -10.75 -20.96 19.63
N LYS A 54 -9.59 -20.60 19.05
CA LYS A 54 -8.77 -19.45 19.49
C LYS A 54 -8.82 -18.29 18.51
N TYR A 55 -8.55 -17.11 19.05
CA TYR A 55 -8.47 -15.87 18.28
C TYR A 55 -7.06 -15.62 17.75
N TYR A 56 -6.99 -15.08 16.54
CA TYR A 56 -5.77 -14.72 15.83
C TYR A 56 -5.94 -13.38 15.11
N THR A 57 -4.84 -12.66 14.86
CA THR A 57 -4.83 -11.38 14.14
C THR A 57 -5.43 -11.48 12.73
N CYS A 58 -5.07 -12.52 11.98
CA CYS A 58 -5.67 -12.86 10.70
C CYS A 58 -5.41 -14.36 10.37
N PRO A 59 -5.98 -14.91 9.27
CA PRO A 59 -5.78 -16.32 8.91
C PRO A 59 -4.32 -16.72 8.70
N ALA A 60 -3.46 -15.80 8.23
CA ALA A 60 -2.03 -16.07 8.06
C ALA A 60 -1.33 -16.35 9.41
N PHE A 61 -1.70 -15.63 10.48
CA PHE A 61 -1.16 -15.89 11.82
C PHE A 61 -1.57 -17.27 12.34
N TYR A 62 -2.82 -17.68 12.11
CA TYR A 62 -3.27 -19.04 12.44
C TYR A 62 -2.49 -20.11 11.68
N TYR A 63 -2.40 -19.98 10.36
CA TYR A 63 -1.72 -20.94 9.49
C TYR A 63 -0.25 -21.16 9.90
N HIS A 64 0.44 -20.07 10.26
CA HIS A 64 1.82 -20.11 10.71
C HIS A 64 1.98 -20.29 12.24
N ARG A 65 0.90 -20.64 12.95
CA ARG A 65 0.87 -20.90 14.40
C ARG A 65 1.46 -19.77 15.25
N LYS A 66 1.38 -18.54 14.77
CA LYS A 66 1.80 -17.34 15.50
C LYS A 66 0.62 -16.82 16.29
N ARG A 67 0.67 -16.98 17.61
CA ARG A 67 -0.33 -16.37 18.49
C ARG A 67 0.06 -14.93 18.78
N VAL A 68 -0.93 -14.05 18.64
CA VAL A 68 -0.86 -12.67 19.11
C VAL A 68 -1.78 -12.60 20.32
N GLN A 69 -1.29 -11.97 21.39
CA GLN A 69 -2.06 -11.76 22.62
C GLN A 69 -2.35 -10.26 22.76
N GLU A 70 -3.49 -9.90 23.33
CA GLU A 70 -3.70 -8.57 23.94
C GLU A 70 -2.54 -8.37 24.94
N PRO A 71 -1.60 -7.40 24.77
CA PRO A 71 -1.77 -6.04 24.24
C PRO A 71 -1.19 -5.75 22.84
N GLU A 72 -0.65 -6.74 22.13
CA GLU A 72 0.09 -6.54 20.87
C GLU A 72 -0.79 -6.05 19.70
N PHE A 73 -2.11 -6.22 19.78
CA PHE A 73 -3.07 -5.70 18.80
C PHE A 73 -2.98 -4.19 18.61
N VAL A 74 -2.59 -3.41 19.63
CA VAL A 74 -2.42 -1.97 19.45
C VAL A 74 -1.38 -1.66 18.37
N MET A 75 -0.35 -2.51 18.20
CA MET A 75 0.73 -2.32 17.24
C MET A 75 0.33 -2.68 15.81
N THR A 76 -0.83 -3.28 15.57
CA THR A 76 -1.30 -3.54 14.21
C THR A 76 -1.89 -2.29 13.55
N ARG A 77 -2.35 -1.33 14.36
CA ARG A 77 -3.01 -0.10 13.92
C ARG A 77 -2.10 0.78 13.07
N LEU A 78 -2.69 1.44 12.07
CA LEU A 78 -1.96 2.31 11.16
C LEU A 78 -1.29 3.47 11.91
N GLU A 79 -1.98 4.04 12.90
CA GLU A 79 -1.47 5.14 13.73
C GLU A 79 -0.43 4.69 14.76
N ARG A 80 0.04 3.44 14.71
CA ARG A 80 1.25 3.01 15.41
C ARG A 80 2.45 2.84 14.49
N SER A 81 2.28 2.93 13.17
CA SER A 81 3.39 2.83 12.22
C SER A 81 4.06 4.19 12.01
N PRO A 82 5.35 4.36 12.36
CA PRO A 82 6.06 5.62 12.10
C PRO A 82 6.20 5.89 10.60
N VAL A 83 6.41 4.84 9.80
CA VAL A 83 6.57 4.92 8.34
C VAL A 83 5.24 5.23 7.65
N CYS A 84 4.17 4.49 7.98
CA CYS A 84 2.92 4.64 7.24
C CYS A 84 2.20 5.98 7.54
N LYS A 85 2.41 6.56 8.73
CA LYS A 85 1.85 7.88 9.10
C LYS A 85 2.31 9.03 8.22
N VAL A 86 3.52 8.92 7.66
CA VAL A 86 4.15 10.00 6.87
C VAL A 86 4.20 9.67 5.37
N CYS A 87 3.59 8.54 4.98
CA CYS A 87 3.53 8.01 3.63
C CYS A 87 2.19 8.36 2.97
N ASP A 88 2.20 8.57 1.67
CA ASP A 88 1.01 8.87 0.87
C ASP A 88 0.78 7.85 -0.27
N ALA A 89 1.43 6.68 -0.21
CA ALA A 89 1.10 5.53 -1.06
C ALA A 89 -0.15 4.84 -0.53
N TYR A 90 -1.32 5.49 -0.65
CA TYR A 90 -2.58 5.04 -0.06
C TYR A 90 -3.14 3.74 -0.65
N GLN A 91 -2.74 3.39 -1.87
CA GLN A 91 -3.04 2.10 -2.50
C GLN A 91 -2.22 0.93 -1.96
N CYS A 92 -1.27 1.19 -1.05
CA CYS A 92 -0.44 0.16 -0.44
C CYS A 92 -1.30 -0.88 0.31
N GLU A 93 -1.15 -2.15 -0.05
CA GLU A 93 -1.74 -3.28 0.66
C GLU A 93 -0.89 -3.65 1.89
N ARG A 94 -0.92 -2.84 2.93
CA ARG A 94 -0.11 -3.07 4.14
C ARG A 94 -0.55 -4.35 4.85
N CYS A 95 0.37 -5.32 4.94
CA CYS A 95 0.13 -6.60 5.62
C CYS A 95 0.86 -6.70 6.96
N VAL A 96 0.13 -6.67 8.07
CA VAL A 96 0.69 -6.78 9.44
C VAL A 96 1.38 -8.12 9.71
N TYR A 97 0.95 -9.19 9.02
CA TYR A 97 1.63 -10.49 9.08
C TYR A 97 3.02 -10.40 8.44
N LEU A 98 3.11 -9.82 7.23
CA LEU A 98 4.39 -9.66 6.54
C LEU A 98 5.32 -8.70 7.28
N ASN A 99 4.78 -7.63 7.88
CA ASN A 99 5.56 -6.77 8.77
C ASN A 99 6.21 -7.63 9.87
N LYS A 100 5.41 -8.36 10.65
CA LYS A 100 5.91 -9.19 11.76
C LYS A 100 6.89 -10.27 11.29
N GLU A 101 6.66 -10.87 10.12
CA GLU A 101 7.52 -11.90 9.55
C GLU A 101 8.87 -11.36 9.08
N ARG A 102 8.90 -10.15 8.52
CA ARG A 102 10.10 -9.61 7.85
C ARG A 102 10.92 -8.67 8.72
N THR A 103 10.28 -8.00 9.68
CA THR A 103 10.92 -6.97 10.52
C THR A 103 10.88 -7.33 12.01
N LEU A 104 10.18 -8.41 12.38
CA LEU A 104 9.85 -8.77 13.76
C LEU A 104 8.91 -7.78 14.47
N GLU A 105 8.38 -6.79 13.75
CA GLU A 105 7.52 -5.72 14.28
C GLU A 105 6.17 -5.66 13.53
N TYR A 106 5.06 -5.44 14.24
CA TYR A 106 3.73 -5.34 13.60
C TYR A 106 3.55 -4.02 12.84
N ASN A 107 4.12 -2.95 13.39
CA ASN A 107 3.94 -1.58 12.92
C ASN A 107 5.04 -1.11 11.95
N VAL A 108 6.09 -1.90 11.71
CA VAL A 108 7.16 -1.56 10.77
C VAL A 108 7.02 -2.39 9.49
N PRO A 109 6.62 -1.76 8.35
CA PRO A 109 6.56 -2.47 7.09
C PRO A 109 7.94 -2.89 6.61
N SER A 110 8.00 -4.01 5.87
CA SER A 110 9.24 -4.41 5.19
C SER A 110 9.58 -3.43 4.07
N GLU A 111 10.88 -3.18 3.87
CA GLU A 111 11.41 -2.40 2.74
C GLU A 111 10.80 -2.86 1.40
N LEU A 112 10.70 -4.17 1.16
CA LEU A 112 10.14 -4.71 -0.09
C LEU A 112 8.69 -4.25 -0.35
N GLN A 113 7.84 -4.22 0.68
CA GLN A 113 6.45 -3.77 0.57
C GLN A 113 6.39 -2.27 0.28
N CYS A 114 7.23 -1.48 0.95
CA CYS A 114 7.34 -0.04 0.74
C CYS A 114 7.83 0.29 -0.67
N LEU A 115 8.95 -0.31 -1.10
CA LEU A 115 9.51 -0.11 -2.44
C LEU A 115 8.54 -0.52 -3.55
N LYS A 116 7.81 -1.64 -3.39
CA LYS A 116 6.76 -2.06 -4.32
C LYS A 116 5.71 -0.96 -4.47
N SER A 117 5.12 -0.54 -3.35
CA SER A 117 4.01 0.42 -3.33
C SER A 117 4.44 1.81 -3.82
N HIS A 118 5.68 2.23 -3.55
CA HIS A 118 6.21 3.51 -4.03
C HIS A 118 6.54 3.48 -5.53
N ARG A 119 6.96 2.35 -6.10
CA ARG A 119 7.08 2.20 -7.56
C ARG A 119 5.73 2.29 -8.26
N GLU A 120 4.70 1.65 -7.71
CA GLU A 120 3.32 1.74 -8.17
C GLU A 120 2.80 3.18 -8.08
N ARG A 121 3.01 3.85 -6.94
CA ARG A 121 2.66 5.26 -6.74
C ARG A 121 3.35 6.17 -7.75
N LYS A 122 4.65 6.00 -7.98
CA LYS A 122 5.44 6.79 -8.94
C LYS A 122 4.93 6.60 -10.36
N ARG A 123 4.57 5.37 -10.73
CA ARG A 123 3.95 5.08 -12.02
C ARG A 123 2.56 5.73 -12.13
N THR A 124 1.76 5.68 -11.07
CA THR A 124 0.44 6.30 -11.03
C THR A 124 0.52 7.83 -11.17
N MET A 125 1.56 8.47 -10.62
CA MET A 125 1.82 9.90 -10.81
C MET A 125 2.07 10.25 -12.28
N HIS A 126 2.87 9.43 -12.99
CA HIS A 126 3.07 9.60 -14.43
C HIS A 126 1.76 9.37 -15.22
N LEU A 127 0.99 8.34 -14.85
CA LEU A 127 -0.31 8.07 -15.44
C LEU A 127 -1.29 9.23 -15.24
N GLN A 128 -1.31 9.84 -14.04
CA GLN A 128 -2.12 11.01 -13.72
C GLN A 128 -1.84 12.15 -14.71
N GLU A 129 -0.56 12.45 -14.95
CA GLU A 129 -0.14 13.52 -15.86
C GLU A 129 -0.57 13.24 -17.30
N GLU A 130 -0.44 12.00 -17.77
CA GLU A 130 -0.90 11.61 -19.10
C GLU A 130 -2.43 11.66 -19.21
N LEU A 131 -3.17 11.22 -18.20
CA LEU A 131 -4.63 11.30 -18.21
C LEU A 131 -5.13 12.74 -18.20
N GLU A 132 -4.58 13.61 -17.34
CA GLU A 132 -4.95 15.03 -17.26
C GLU A 132 -4.63 15.76 -18.58
N LYS A 133 -3.54 15.39 -19.26
CA LYS A 133 -3.17 15.93 -20.58
C LYS A 133 -4.10 15.49 -21.71
N ASN A 134 -4.49 14.21 -21.74
CA ASN A 134 -5.31 13.66 -22.83
C ASN A 134 -6.82 13.87 -22.59
N PHE A 135 -7.25 14.06 -21.34
CA PHE A 135 -8.65 14.18 -20.95
C PHE A 135 -8.86 15.38 -20.00
N PRO A 136 -8.89 16.63 -20.49
CA PRO A 136 -8.91 17.83 -19.63
C PRO A 136 -10.08 17.95 -18.64
N SER A 137 -11.13 17.14 -18.79
CA SER A 137 -12.26 17.07 -17.86
C SER A 137 -12.02 16.18 -16.65
N VAL A 138 -10.98 15.32 -16.65
CA VAL A 138 -10.63 14.54 -15.47
C VAL A 138 -9.85 15.40 -14.49
N ASN A 139 -10.15 15.24 -13.21
CA ASN A 139 -9.46 15.93 -12.14
C ASN A 139 -9.27 14.94 -10.98
N PHE A 140 -8.02 14.58 -10.72
CA PHE A 140 -7.64 13.69 -9.63
C PHE A 140 -6.98 14.48 -8.50
N MET A 141 -6.94 13.91 -7.30
CA MET A 141 -6.11 14.49 -6.24
C MET A 141 -4.64 14.41 -6.67
N ARG A 142 -3.91 15.54 -6.62
CA ARG A 142 -2.52 15.60 -7.09
C ARG A 142 -1.62 14.66 -6.29
N ILE A 143 -0.93 13.76 -6.99
CA ILE A 143 0.13 12.94 -6.42
C ILE A 143 1.44 13.73 -6.50
N ALA A 144 1.99 14.13 -5.35
CA ALA A 144 3.19 14.96 -5.29
C ALA A 144 4.46 14.17 -5.66
N GLU A 145 5.50 14.84 -6.15
CA GLU A 145 6.82 14.22 -6.24
C GLU A 145 7.41 14.03 -4.82
N VAL A 146 8.17 12.96 -4.64
CA VAL A 146 8.85 12.65 -3.37
C VAL A 146 10.33 12.41 -3.63
N ASN A 147 11.17 12.77 -2.67
CA ASN A 147 12.63 12.68 -2.76
C ASN A 147 13.21 11.42 -2.10
N TYR A 148 12.39 10.39 -1.91
CA TYR A 148 12.77 9.13 -1.28
C TYR A 148 12.13 7.95 -2.04
N ASP A 149 12.81 6.81 -2.06
CA ASP A 149 12.27 5.58 -2.64
C ASP A 149 11.57 4.72 -1.56
N ASP A 150 12.11 4.74 -0.34
CA ASP A 150 11.51 4.11 0.84
C ASP A 150 11.14 5.18 1.88
N PRO A 151 9.87 5.30 2.30
CA PRO A 151 9.45 6.24 3.34
C PRO A 151 10.17 6.06 4.70
N CYS A 152 10.83 4.92 4.93
CA CYS A 152 11.74 4.75 6.07
C CYS A 152 12.86 5.80 6.07
N GLN A 153 13.39 6.17 4.89
CA GLN A 153 14.40 7.24 4.74
C GLN A 153 13.89 8.58 5.26
N LYS A 154 12.63 8.91 4.92
CA LYS A 154 11.97 10.13 5.40
C LYS A 154 11.87 10.16 6.93
N VAL A 155 11.53 9.03 7.56
CA VAL A 155 11.48 8.95 9.03
C VAL A 155 12.86 9.16 9.64
N MET A 156 13.91 8.55 9.07
CA MET A 156 15.29 8.71 9.56
C MET A 156 15.76 10.17 9.47
N TRP A 157 15.43 10.89 8.40
CA TRP A 157 15.78 12.32 8.25
C TRP A 157 15.06 13.24 9.23
N MET A 158 13.87 12.88 9.71
CA MET A 158 13.16 13.68 10.71
C MET A 158 13.85 13.67 12.07
N TRP A 159 14.76 12.71 12.31
CA TRP A 159 15.42 12.49 13.60
C TRP A 159 16.92 12.80 13.58
N GLY A 160 17.46 13.21 12.43
CA GLY A 160 18.85 13.66 12.26
C GLY A 160 18.93 15.16 12.11
#